data_AF-A0A1A8GNK0-F1
#
_entry.id   AF-A0A1A8GNK0-F1
#
_cell.length_a   1.000
_cell.length_b   1.000
_cell.length_c   1.000
_cell.angle_alpha   90.00
_cell.angle_beta   90.00
_cell.angle_gamma   90.00
#
_symmetry.space_group_name_H-M   'P 1'
#
loop_
_entity.id
_entity.type
_entity.pdbx_description
1 polymer ?
#
loop_
_entity_poly.entity_id
_entity_poly.type
_entity_poly.pdbx_seq_one_letter_code
_entity_poly.pdbx_strand_id
1 'polypeptide(L)'
;YNEEEERKYYRRKRLGVIKNVVASSFGAMIVYGVYMGLLQMQLILHYDMTYREVKYSNLGLEDIDRKMLMGINVTPIIGFLYTPVLIRFLGTKWMMFLASGIYALFVSTNYWERYYTLVPSAVAIGVAIVPLWASLGNYITRMAQQYYEYANYREEHVQEQKKLPKGACYNYIIIFQSLFYVIFNLSFVFAELPMRLVLHHHLHENKHILANVKICGAAISGIIPGFNSTVLTNLPRSMLLIQVESVLMGFAFLSMIIFLVLCGPAYRPTE
;
A
#
# COMPACT_ATOMS: atom_id res chain seq x y z
N TYR A 1 -42.32 20.66 1.06
CA TYR A 1 -41.59 20.50 -0.22
C TYR A 1 -40.09 20.74 -0.03
N ASN A 2 -39.64 21.93 0.42
CA ASN A 2 -38.21 22.19 0.71
C ASN A 2 -37.54 21.20 1.68
N GLU A 3 -38.19 20.83 2.80
CA GLU A 3 -37.60 19.88 3.76
C GLU A 3 -37.37 18.47 3.21
N GLU A 4 -38.17 18.03 2.22
CA GLU A 4 -38.00 16.72 1.60
C GLU A 4 -36.87 16.72 0.58
N GLU A 5 -36.70 17.83 -0.15
CA GLU A 5 -35.58 18.01 -1.08
C GLU A 5 -34.25 18.14 -0.33
N GLU A 6 -34.23 18.87 0.79
CA GLU A 6 -33.07 18.93 1.69
C GLU A 6 -32.71 17.56 2.26
N ARG A 7 -33.68 16.80 2.76
CA ARG A 7 -33.45 15.43 3.24
C ARG A 7 -32.87 14.53 2.16
N LYS A 8 -33.39 14.60 0.92
CA LYS A 8 -32.87 13.85 -0.23
C LYS A 8 -31.45 14.30 -0.58
N TYR A 9 -31.15 15.59 -0.52
CA TYR A 9 -29.82 16.14 -0.78
C TYR A 9 -28.77 15.66 0.23
N TYR A 10 -29.04 15.78 1.53
CA TYR A 10 -28.12 15.28 2.58
C TYR A 10 -27.94 13.77 2.54
N ARG A 11 -28.99 13.00 2.18
CA ARG A 11 -28.87 11.55 1.98
C ARG A 11 -27.91 11.21 0.83
N ARG A 12 -27.96 11.94 -0.29
CA ARG A 12 -27.01 11.76 -1.41
C ARG A 12 -25.58 12.13 -1.00
N LYS A 13 -25.39 13.20 -0.22
CA LYS A 13 -24.07 13.60 0.28
C LYS A 13 -23.48 12.53 1.22
N ARG A 14 -24.26 11.99 2.15
CA ARG A 14 -23.85 10.89 3.04
C ARG A 14 -23.43 9.64 2.26
N LEU A 15 -24.22 9.24 1.26
CA LEU A 15 -23.85 8.12 0.38
C LEU A 15 -22.58 8.41 -0.41
N GLY A 16 -22.37 9.65 -0.85
CA GLY A 16 -21.13 10.08 -1.48
C GLY A 16 -19.91 9.93 -0.57
N VAL A 17 -20.01 10.34 0.69
CA VAL A 17 -18.93 10.19 1.68
C VAL A 17 -18.61 8.71 1.92
N ILE A 18 -19.62 7.87 2.12
CA ILE A 18 -19.42 6.42 2.31
C ILE A 18 -18.74 5.80 1.08
N LYS A 19 -19.23 6.12 -0.13
CA LYS A 19 -18.63 5.66 -1.39
C LYS A 19 -17.16 6.06 -1.49
N ASN A 20 -16.83 7.31 -1.15
CA ASN A 20 -15.47 7.83 -1.21
C ASN A 20 -14.53 7.09 -0.23
N VAL A 21 -15.00 6.86 1.00
CA VAL A 21 -14.20 6.13 2.01
C VAL A 21 -13.98 4.69 1.56
N VAL A 22 -15.04 3.98 1.17
CA VAL A 22 -14.94 2.60 0.69
C VAL A 22 -14.00 2.51 -0.52
N ALA A 23 -14.12 3.42 -1.48
CA ALA A 23 -13.23 3.49 -2.64
C ALA A 23 -11.76 3.72 -2.22
N SER A 24 -11.51 4.63 -1.27
CA SER A 24 -10.15 4.87 -0.76
C SER A 24 -9.57 3.64 -0.04
N SER A 25 -10.41 2.89 0.70
CA SER A 25 -10.02 1.65 1.37
C SER A 25 -9.64 0.56 0.37
N PHE A 26 -10.45 0.37 -0.68
CA PHE A 26 -10.15 -0.59 -1.75
C PHE A 26 -8.90 -0.18 -2.54
N GLY A 27 -8.71 1.11 -2.83
CA GLY A 27 -7.50 1.60 -3.48
C GLY A 27 -6.25 1.29 -2.64
N ALA A 28 -6.30 1.58 -1.34
CA ALA A 28 -5.20 1.30 -0.42
C ALA A 28 -4.91 -0.21 -0.31
N MET A 29 -5.96 -1.03 -0.23
CA MET A 29 -5.85 -2.49 -0.22
C MET A 29 -5.14 -3.02 -1.47
N ILE A 30 -5.52 -2.56 -2.66
CA ILE A 30 -4.92 -3.02 -3.92
C ILE A 30 -3.46 -2.58 -4.02
N VAL A 31 -3.15 -1.29 -3.77
CA VAL A 31 -1.77 -0.78 -3.84
C VAL A 31 -0.86 -1.52 -2.88
N TYR A 32 -1.30 -1.68 -1.63
CA TYR A 32 -0.48 -2.33 -0.62
C TYR A 32 -0.34 -3.83 -0.86
N GLY A 33 -1.40 -4.50 -1.34
CA GLY A 33 -1.37 -5.91 -1.72
C GLY A 33 -0.39 -6.19 -2.86
N VAL A 34 -0.43 -5.36 -3.91
CA VAL A 34 0.51 -5.46 -5.05
C VAL A 34 1.94 -5.19 -4.59
N TYR A 35 2.16 -4.15 -3.80
CA TYR A 35 3.48 -3.82 -3.27
C TYR A 35 4.08 -4.96 -2.43
N MET A 36 3.33 -5.47 -1.44
CA MET A 36 3.80 -6.54 -0.57
C MET A 36 4.03 -7.84 -1.34
N GLY A 37 3.11 -8.22 -2.24
CA GLY A 37 3.23 -9.44 -3.03
C GLY A 37 4.42 -9.42 -3.99
N LEU A 38 4.69 -8.27 -4.62
CA LEU A 38 5.85 -8.10 -5.49
C LEU A 38 7.15 -8.13 -4.67
N LEU A 39 7.21 -7.41 -3.55
CA LEU A 39 8.39 -7.37 -2.68
C LEU A 39 8.72 -8.77 -2.14
N GLN A 40 7.72 -9.53 -1.69
CA GLN A 40 7.90 -10.91 -1.24
C GLN A 40 8.41 -11.82 -2.37
N MET A 41 7.83 -11.72 -3.56
CA MET A 41 8.24 -12.52 -4.71
C MET A 41 9.70 -12.22 -5.11
N GLN A 42 10.10 -10.94 -5.10
CA GLN A 42 11.47 -10.53 -5.40
C GLN A 42 12.46 -11.05 -4.38
N LEU A 43 12.18 -10.88 -3.08
CA LEU A 43 13.07 -11.38 -2.02
C LEU A 43 13.29 -12.89 -2.13
N ILE A 44 12.27 -13.68 -2.47
CA ILE A 44 12.41 -15.13 -2.57
C ILE A 44 13.18 -15.52 -3.84
N LEU A 45 12.94 -14.85 -4.97
CA LEU A 45 13.66 -15.11 -6.22
C LEU A 45 15.13 -14.71 -6.13
N HIS A 46 15.44 -13.57 -5.52
CA HIS A 46 16.81 -13.09 -5.37
C HIS A 46 17.60 -13.82 -4.28
N TYR A 47 16.92 -14.51 -3.37
CA TYR A 47 17.55 -15.37 -2.37
C TYR A 47 18.23 -16.60 -2.99
N ASP A 48 17.70 -17.11 -4.12
CA ASP A 48 18.21 -18.32 -4.75
C ASP A 48 19.48 -18.07 -5.58
N MET A 49 20.54 -18.81 -5.26
CA MET A 49 21.84 -18.71 -5.95
C MET A 49 21.75 -19.01 -7.45
N THR A 50 20.97 -20.03 -7.84
CA THR A 50 20.92 -20.45 -9.24
C THR A 50 20.24 -19.40 -10.13
N TYR A 51 19.16 -18.80 -9.63
CA TYR A 51 18.49 -17.71 -10.32
C TYR A 51 19.40 -16.48 -10.46
N ARG A 52 20.15 -16.16 -9.39
CA ARG A 52 21.09 -15.03 -9.37
C ARG A 52 22.22 -15.19 -10.39
N GLU A 53 22.87 -16.34 -10.41
CA GLU A 53 24.00 -16.61 -11.30
C GLU A 53 23.57 -16.71 -12.76
N VAL A 54 22.45 -17.39 -13.05
CA VAL A 54 22.00 -17.60 -14.44
C VAL A 54 21.44 -16.32 -15.07
N LYS A 55 20.62 -15.55 -14.33
CA LYS A 55 19.95 -14.37 -14.90
C LYS A 55 20.81 -13.11 -14.85
N TYR A 56 21.67 -12.99 -13.83
CA TYR A 56 22.38 -11.74 -13.55
C TYR A 56 23.90 -11.87 -13.49
N SER A 57 24.45 -13.10 -13.57
CA SER A 57 25.88 -13.44 -13.74
C SER A 57 26.85 -12.71 -12.80
N ASN A 58 27.19 -11.45 -13.09
CA ASN A 58 28.18 -10.63 -12.37
C ASN A 58 27.60 -9.35 -11.76
N LEU A 59 26.29 -9.12 -11.85
CA LEU A 59 25.64 -8.02 -11.15
C LEU A 59 25.51 -8.42 -9.67
N GLY A 60 26.20 -7.74 -8.75
CA GLY A 60 26.18 -8.03 -7.32
C GLY A 60 24.81 -7.78 -6.67
N LEU A 61 23.84 -8.67 -6.88
CA LEU A 61 22.44 -8.52 -6.42
C LEU A 61 22.29 -8.39 -4.90
N GLU A 62 23.14 -9.05 -4.10
CA GLU A 62 23.10 -8.90 -2.64
C GLU A 62 23.28 -7.45 -2.21
N ASP A 63 24.12 -6.69 -2.92
CA ASP A 63 24.26 -5.25 -2.69
C ASP A 63 23.06 -4.46 -3.21
N ILE A 64 22.39 -4.91 -4.27
CA ILE A 64 21.20 -4.26 -4.82
C ILE A 64 20.03 -4.40 -3.85
N ASP A 65 19.72 -5.59 -3.37
CA ASP A 65 18.61 -5.84 -2.45
C ASP A 65 18.87 -5.18 -1.10
N ARG A 66 20.11 -5.25 -0.59
CA ARG A 66 20.48 -4.55 0.63
C ARG A 66 20.30 -3.03 0.50
N LYS A 67 20.67 -2.45 -0.65
CA LYS A 67 20.46 -1.02 -0.94
C LYS A 67 18.99 -0.68 -1.18
N MET A 68 18.22 -1.58 -1.79
CA MET A 68 16.78 -1.42 -1.98
C MET A 68 16.06 -1.38 -0.63
N LEU A 69 16.31 -2.38 0.23
CA LEU A 69 15.79 -2.47 1.59
C LEU A 69 16.24 -1.28 2.45
N MET A 70 17.51 -0.86 2.34
CA MET A 70 18.00 0.34 3.02
C MET A 70 17.27 1.59 2.50
N GLY A 71 17.05 1.71 1.20
CA GLY A 71 16.27 2.79 0.59
C GLY A 71 14.86 2.86 1.15
N ILE A 72 14.14 1.73 1.17
CA ILE A 72 12.76 1.63 1.68
C ILE A 72 12.69 1.96 3.18
N ASN A 73 13.69 1.57 3.97
CA ASN A 73 13.65 1.72 5.43
C ASN A 73 14.22 3.05 5.94
N VAL A 74 15.21 3.65 5.28
CA VAL A 74 15.87 4.89 5.74
C VAL A 74 15.19 6.15 5.21
N THR A 75 14.71 6.12 3.97
CA THR A 75 14.08 7.30 3.34
C THR A 75 12.75 7.76 3.95
N PRO A 76 11.96 6.92 4.68
CA PRO A 76 10.82 7.37 5.48
C PRO A 76 11.17 8.47 6.48
N ILE A 77 12.39 8.51 7.00
CA ILE A 77 12.85 9.56 7.94
C ILE A 77 12.83 10.93 7.23
N ILE A 78 13.30 10.96 5.98
CA ILE A 78 13.27 12.16 5.13
C ILE A 78 11.83 12.46 4.73
N GLY A 79 11.07 11.43 4.35
CA GLY A 79 9.64 11.56 4.02
C GLY A 79 8.84 12.23 5.14
N PHE A 80 9.09 11.87 6.40
CA PHE A 80 8.43 12.45 7.57
C PHE A 80 8.64 13.96 7.69
N LEU A 81 9.87 14.45 7.47
CA LEU A 81 10.20 15.88 7.53
C LEU A 81 9.44 16.68 6.46
N TYR A 82 9.29 16.15 5.25
CA TYR A 82 8.62 16.82 4.13
C TYR A 82 7.10 16.58 4.09
N THR A 83 6.59 15.57 4.80
CA THR A 83 5.17 15.19 4.82
C THR A 83 4.20 16.35 5.07
N PRO A 84 4.35 17.19 6.13
CA PRO A 84 3.38 18.24 6.41
C PRO A 84 3.34 19.34 5.34
N VAL A 85 4.49 19.65 4.73
CA VAL A 85 4.58 20.63 3.64
C VAL A 85 3.93 20.08 2.37
N LEU A 86 4.25 18.84 2.01
CA LEU A 86 3.70 18.16 0.83
C LEU A 86 2.18 18.02 0.90
N ILE A 87 1.64 17.56 2.04
CA ILE A 87 0.20 17.41 2.24
C ILE A 87 -0.51 18.77 2.18
N ARG A 88 0.11 19.83 2.69
CA ARG A 88 -0.47 21.18 2.68
C ARG A 88 -0.50 21.79 1.27
N PHE A 89 0.50 21.51 0.44
CA PHE A 89 0.64 22.05 -0.91
C PHE A 89 -0.18 21.28 -1.95
N LEU A 90 -0.05 19.96 -1.99
CA LEU A 90 -0.77 19.10 -2.95
C LEU A 90 -2.22 18.86 -2.53
N GLY A 91 -2.50 18.86 -1.23
CA GLY A 91 -3.78 18.40 -0.69
C GLY A 91 -3.83 16.88 -0.53
N THR A 92 -4.75 16.40 0.32
CA THR A 92 -4.82 14.98 0.70
C THR A 92 -5.15 14.06 -0.48
N LYS A 93 -6.08 14.46 -1.36
CA LYS A 93 -6.46 13.67 -2.55
C LYS A 93 -5.28 13.49 -3.51
N TRP A 94 -4.63 14.59 -3.88
CA TRP A 94 -3.53 14.55 -4.85
C TRP A 94 -2.30 13.83 -4.30
N MET A 95 -2.05 13.93 -3.00
CA MET A 95 -0.98 13.16 -2.35
C MET A 95 -1.22 11.65 -2.44
N MET A 96 -2.46 11.18 -2.20
CA MET A 96 -2.82 9.77 -2.35
C MET A 96 -2.63 9.28 -3.79
N PHE A 97 -3.04 10.08 -4.78
CA PHE A 97 -2.83 9.79 -6.19
C PHE A 97 -1.34 9.73 -6.55
N LEU A 98 -0.55 10.75 -6.18
CA LEU A 98 0.89 10.81 -6.44
C LEU A 98 1.62 9.61 -5.82
N ALA A 99 1.30 9.31 -4.56
CA ALA A 99 1.88 8.15 -3.89
C ALA A 99 1.51 6.84 -4.58
N SER A 100 0.24 6.63 -4.95
CA SER A 100 -0.17 5.44 -5.72
C SER A 100 0.56 5.34 -7.07
N GLY A 101 0.84 6.48 -7.71
CA GLY A 101 1.66 6.55 -8.92
C GLY A 101 3.11 6.14 -8.69
N ILE A 102 3.72 6.52 -7.56
CA ILE A 102 5.07 6.08 -7.17
C ILE A 102 5.10 4.56 -6.94
N TYR A 103 4.06 4.00 -6.29
CA TYR A 103 3.93 2.54 -6.16
C TYR A 103 3.79 1.86 -7.52
N ALA A 104 2.99 2.40 -8.44
CA ALA A 104 2.88 1.86 -9.80
C ALA A 104 4.21 1.97 -10.58
N LEU A 105 4.95 3.08 -10.40
CA LEU A 105 6.29 3.25 -10.98
C LEU A 105 7.26 2.17 -10.47
N PHE A 106 7.24 1.86 -9.18
CA PHE A 106 8.05 0.76 -8.65
C PHE A 106 7.71 -0.58 -9.29
N VAL A 107 6.42 -0.90 -9.41
CA VAL A 107 5.98 -2.11 -10.13
C VAL A 107 6.48 -2.08 -11.58
N SER A 108 6.52 -0.91 -12.22
CA SER A 108 7.01 -0.78 -13.62
C SER A 108 8.51 -1.00 -13.74
N THR A 109 9.28 -0.53 -12.77
CA THR A 109 10.74 -0.69 -12.77
C THR A 109 11.17 -2.13 -12.54
N ASN A 110 10.26 -2.98 -12.03
CA ASN A 110 10.51 -4.41 -11.81
C ASN A 110 10.49 -5.24 -13.09
N TYR A 111 9.88 -4.79 -14.19
CA TYR A 111 10.03 -5.46 -15.49
C TYR A 111 11.48 -5.52 -15.98
N TRP A 112 12.27 -4.52 -15.60
CA TRP A 112 13.68 -4.43 -15.97
C TRP A 112 14.52 -4.08 -14.74
N GLU A 113 14.78 -5.11 -13.94
CA GLU A 113 15.57 -5.05 -12.70
C GLU A 113 17.04 -4.69 -13.02
N ARG A 114 17.33 -3.39 -13.09
CA ARG A 114 18.70 -2.85 -13.15
C ARG A 114 18.95 -1.97 -11.94
N TYR A 115 20.21 -1.90 -11.54
CA TYR A 115 20.65 -1.08 -10.41
C TYR A 115 20.16 0.37 -10.48
N TYR A 116 20.29 0.98 -11.67
CA TYR A 116 19.94 2.37 -11.90
C TYR A 116 18.43 2.66 -11.94
N THR A 117 17.58 1.65 -12.05
CA THR A 117 16.11 1.79 -12.09
C THR A 117 15.48 1.39 -10.76
N LEU A 118 15.94 0.28 -10.18
CA LEU A 118 15.38 -0.27 -8.94
C LEU A 118 15.71 0.60 -7.71
N VAL A 119 16.97 1.02 -7.53
CA VAL A 119 17.36 1.79 -6.34
C VAL A 119 16.65 3.14 -6.25
N PRO A 120 16.57 3.97 -7.32
CA PRO A 120 15.83 5.22 -7.26
C PRO A 120 14.33 5.04 -7.01
N SER A 121 13.72 3.99 -7.58
CA SER A 121 12.31 3.69 -7.35
C SER A 121 12.03 3.28 -5.89
N ALA A 122 12.93 2.52 -5.26
CA ALA A 122 12.84 2.14 -3.86
C ALA A 122 12.99 3.33 -2.91
N VAL A 123 13.90 4.25 -3.23
CA VAL A 123 14.03 5.54 -2.53
C VAL A 123 12.75 6.37 -2.67
N ALA A 124 12.18 6.43 -3.88
CA ALA A 124 10.93 7.14 -4.12
C ALA A 124 9.76 6.57 -3.29
N ILE A 125 9.64 5.24 -3.19
CA ILE A 125 8.63 4.61 -2.32
C ILE A 125 8.84 4.99 -0.87
N GLY A 126 10.05 4.87 -0.34
CA GLY A 126 10.24 5.14 1.09
C GLY A 126 10.05 6.63 1.43
N VAL A 127 10.25 7.56 0.48
CA VAL A 127 9.81 8.96 0.65
C VAL A 127 8.29 9.09 0.62
N ALA A 128 7.59 8.29 -0.20
CA ALA A 128 6.14 8.36 -0.40
C ALA A 128 5.31 7.58 0.63
N ILE A 129 5.87 6.56 1.29
CA ILE A 129 5.14 5.67 2.20
C ILE A 129 4.54 6.43 3.38
N VAL A 130 5.32 7.29 4.03
CA VAL A 130 4.86 8.06 5.20
C VAL A 130 3.78 9.09 4.81
N PRO A 131 3.97 9.93 3.76
CA PRO A 131 2.91 10.80 3.28
C PRO A 131 1.65 10.08 2.82
N LEU A 132 1.76 8.89 2.21
CA LEU A 132 0.61 8.10 1.79
C LEU A 132 -0.25 7.73 3.01
N TRP A 133 0.37 7.14 4.04
CA TRP A 133 -0.32 6.76 5.26
C TRP A 133 -0.89 7.96 6.02
N ALA A 134 -0.13 9.06 6.10
CA ALA A 134 -0.58 10.29 6.74
C ALA A 134 -1.76 10.93 6.01
N SER A 135 -1.75 10.95 4.67
CA SER A 135 -2.85 11.48 3.87
C SER A 135 -4.10 10.60 3.91
N LEU A 136 -3.95 9.27 3.87
CA LEU A 136 -5.05 8.31 4.04
C LEU A 136 -5.73 8.46 5.40
N GLY A 137 -4.96 8.49 6.50
CA GLY A 137 -5.51 8.64 7.84
C GLY A 137 -6.24 9.98 8.02
N ASN A 138 -5.69 11.06 7.48
CA ASN A 138 -6.32 12.38 7.51
C ASN A 138 -7.58 12.41 6.63
N TYR A 139 -7.56 11.76 5.46
CA TYR A 139 -8.71 11.66 4.55
C TYR A 139 -9.89 10.93 5.21
N ILE A 140 -9.65 9.77 5.82
CA ILE A 140 -10.69 8.96 6.49
C ILE A 140 -11.27 9.72 7.69
N THR A 141 -10.40 10.29 8.53
CA THR A 141 -10.84 11.06 9.71
C THR A 141 -11.69 12.26 9.29
N ARG A 142 -11.30 12.99 8.24
CA ARG A 142 -12.10 14.11 7.72
C ARG A 142 -13.41 13.68 7.11
N MET A 143 -13.43 12.58 6.35
CA MET A 143 -14.68 12.04 5.80
C MET A 143 -15.65 11.62 6.91
N ALA A 144 -15.14 11.04 8.01
CA ALA A 144 -15.95 10.73 9.18
C ALA A 144 -16.51 12.01 9.86
N GLN A 145 -15.72 13.08 9.95
CA GLN A 145 -16.18 14.38 10.45
C GLN A 145 -17.28 14.99 9.56
N GLN A 146 -17.08 15.00 8.24
CA GLN A 146 -18.09 15.48 7.29
C GLN A 146 -19.36 14.63 7.34
N TYR A 147 -19.23 13.32 7.53
CA TYR A 147 -20.40 12.46 7.71
C TYR A 147 -21.20 12.81 8.97
N TYR A 148 -20.50 13.13 10.07
CA TYR A 148 -21.13 13.60 11.30
C TYR A 148 -21.88 14.93 11.08
N GLU A 149 -21.24 15.91 10.42
CA GLU A 149 -21.86 17.19 10.08
C GLU A 149 -23.12 17.02 9.21
N TYR A 150 -23.09 16.12 8.22
CA TYR A 150 -24.27 15.83 7.38
C TYR A 150 -25.35 15.01 8.09
N ALA A 151 -24.99 14.20 9.08
CA ALA A 151 -25.95 13.46 9.89
C ALA A 151 -26.67 14.39 10.87
N ASN A 152 -25.94 15.35 11.44
CA ASN A 152 -26.42 16.31 12.43
C ASN A 152 -26.66 17.70 11.83
N TYR A 153 -27.07 17.78 10.56
CA TYR A 153 -27.26 19.05 9.84
C TYR A 153 -28.33 19.98 10.45
N ARG A 154 -29.17 19.47 11.36
CA ARG A 154 -30.19 20.25 12.08
C ARG A 154 -29.70 20.80 13.44
N GLU A 155 -28.48 20.49 13.86
CA GLU A 155 -27.91 21.03 15.11
C GLU A 155 -27.26 22.40 14.84
N GLU A 156 -27.56 23.39 15.70
CA GLU A 156 -27.11 24.79 15.56
C GLU A 156 -25.58 24.92 15.44
N HIS A 157 -24.81 24.01 16.05
CA HIS A 157 -23.35 23.99 15.98
C HIS A 157 -22.79 23.73 14.58
N VAL A 158 -23.52 23.01 13.73
CA VAL A 158 -23.13 22.73 12.33
C VAL A 158 -23.49 23.93 11.43
N GLN A 159 -24.58 24.61 11.74
CA GLN A 159 -25.08 25.75 10.95
C GLN A 159 -24.24 27.03 11.18
N GLU A 160 -23.68 27.19 12.38
CA GLU A 160 -22.78 28.31 12.72
C GLU A 160 -21.29 28.07 12.39
N GLN A 161 -20.91 26.93 11.78
CA GLN A 161 -19.50 26.51 11.59
C GLN A 161 -18.67 26.60 12.88
N LYS A 162 -19.28 26.42 14.06
CA LYS A 162 -18.55 26.44 15.33
C LYS A 162 -17.73 25.16 15.49
N LYS A 163 -16.64 25.27 16.25
CA LYS A 163 -15.76 24.15 16.60
C LYS A 163 -16.60 22.97 17.11
N LEU A 164 -16.51 21.80 16.44
CA LEU A 164 -17.27 20.61 16.83
C LEU A 164 -17.11 20.32 18.34
N PRO A 165 -18.18 19.94 19.04
CA PRO A 165 -18.08 19.53 20.44
C PRO A 165 -17.13 18.34 20.58
N LYS A 166 -16.18 18.44 21.51
CA LYS A 166 -15.20 17.38 21.80
C LYS A 166 -15.95 16.13 22.26
N GLY A 167 -15.96 15.06 21.44
CA GLY A 167 -16.53 13.77 21.85
C GLY A 167 -17.52 13.14 20.87
N ALA A 168 -18.35 13.93 20.19
CA ALA A 168 -19.49 13.38 19.46
C ALA A 168 -19.11 12.65 18.15
N CYS A 169 -17.95 12.97 17.58
CA CYS A 169 -17.47 12.36 16.34
C CYS A 169 -16.82 10.98 16.53
N TYR A 170 -16.45 10.58 17.76
CA TYR A 170 -15.67 9.36 17.99
C TYR A 170 -16.36 8.10 17.48
N ASN A 171 -17.67 7.95 17.68
CA ASN A 171 -18.40 6.75 17.24
C ASN A 171 -18.31 6.56 15.73
N TYR A 172 -18.48 7.63 14.94
CA TYR A 172 -18.38 7.56 13.48
C TYR A 172 -16.93 7.32 13.04
N ILE A 173 -15.97 8.03 13.63
CA ILE A 173 -14.55 7.83 13.34
C ILE A 173 -14.15 6.36 13.55
N ILE A 174 -14.56 5.76 14.68
CA ILE A 174 -14.27 4.36 14.98
C ILE A 174 -14.84 3.44 13.90
N ILE A 175 -16.11 3.60 13.52
CA ILE A 175 -16.75 2.76 12.49
C ILE A 175 -16.01 2.87 11.14
N PHE A 176 -15.72 4.10 10.69
CA PHE A 176 -15.02 4.31 9.41
C PHE A 176 -13.59 3.77 9.46
N GLN A 177 -12.89 3.93 10.58
CA GLN A 177 -11.53 3.45 10.77
C GLN A 177 -11.49 1.91 10.84
N SER A 178 -12.43 1.27 11.56
CA SER A 178 -12.57 -0.18 11.60
C SER A 178 -12.85 -0.76 10.22
N LEU A 179 -13.76 -0.14 9.45
CA LEU A 179 -14.05 -0.58 8.08
C LEU A 179 -12.82 -0.46 7.18
N PHE A 180 -12.08 0.65 7.27
CA PHE A 180 -10.83 0.81 6.53
C PHE A 180 -9.82 -0.28 6.91
N TYR A 181 -9.60 -0.54 8.20
CA TYR A 181 -8.64 -1.55 8.63
C TYR A 181 -9.03 -2.97 8.24
N VAL A 182 -10.32 -3.33 8.26
CA VAL A 182 -10.76 -4.67 7.80
C VAL A 182 -10.43 -4.86 6.32
N ILE A 183 -10.76 -3.88 5.48
CA ILE A 183 -10.44 -3.92 4.04
C ILE A 183 -8.93 -3.89 3.83
N PHE A 184 -8.20 -3.07 4.59
CA PHE A 184 -6.75 -3.00 4.50
C PHE A 184 -6.09 -4.33 4.89
N ASN A 185 -6.48 -4.96 6.00
CA ASN A 185 -5.87 -6.24 6.39
C ASN A 185 -6.12 -7.36 5.38
N LEU A 186 -7.20 -7.28 4.60
CA LEU A 186 -7.45 -8.20 3.49
C LEU A 186 -6.36 -8.10 2.40
N SER A 187 -5.64 -6.97 2.30
CA SER A 187 -4.53 -6.83 1.36
C SER A 187 -3.41 -7.83 1.60
N PHE A 188 -3.16 -8.22 2.87
CA PHE A 188 -2.13 -9.21 3.19
C PHE A 188 -2.48 -10.59 2.60
N VAL A 189 -3.76 -10.94 2.57
CA VAL A 189 -4.22 -12.20 1.94
C VAL A 189 -4.02 -12.12 0.42
N PHE A 190 -4.34 -10.98 -0.19
CA PHE A 190 -4.14 -10.77 -1.63
C PHE A 190 -2.66 -10.73 -2.02
N ALA A 191 -1.79 -10.21 -1.15
CA ALA A 191 -0.35 -10.16 -1.37
C ALA A 191 0.28 -11.55 -1.51
N GLU A 192 -0.26 -12.56 -0.85
CA GLU A 192 0.23 -13.95 -0.91
C GLU A 192 -0.24 -14.71 -2.16
N LEU A 193 -1.16 -14.16 -2.96
CA LEU A 193 -1.70 -14.86 -4.14
C LEU A 193 -0.63 -15.15 -5.22
N PRO A 194 0.23 -14.20 -5.62
CA PRO A 194 1.29 -14.48 -6.60
C PRO A 194 2.23 -15.58 -6.09
N MET A 195 2.61 -15.52 -4.82
CA MET A 195 3.45 -16.51 -4.17
C MET A 195 2.83 -17.91 -4.21
N ARG A 196 1.55 -18.03 -3.82
CA ARG A 196 0.86 -19.32 -3.75
C ARG A 196 0.52 -19.92 -5.11
N LEU A 197 0.14 -19.10 -6.10
CA LEU A 197 -0.28 -19.57 -7.42
C LEU A 197 0.91 -19.90 -8.33
N VAL A 198 2.03 -19.18 -8.18
CA VAL A 198 3.15 -19.24 -9.12
C VAL A 198 4.34 -19.94 -8.48
N LEU A 199 4.81 -19.39 -7.36
CA LEU A 199 6.09 -19.78 -6.78
C LEU A 199 6.01 -21.09 -6.00
N HIS A 200 4.87 -21.38 -5.36
CA HIS A 200 4.69 -22.58 -4.54
C HIS A 200 5.01 -23.88 -5.29
N HIS A 201 4.66 -23.98 -6.57
CA HIS A 201 4.94 -25.16 -7.40
C HIS A 201 6.42 -25.33 -7.76
N HIS A 202 7.21 -24.25 -7.67
CA HIS A 202 8.63 -24.24 -8.02
C HIS A 202 9.54 -24.43 -6.80
N LEU A 203 9.01 -24.37 -5.57
CA LEU A 203 9.79 -24.52 -4.34
C LEU A 203 10.18 -25.98 -4.08
N HIS A 204 11.37 -26.18 -3.52
CA HIS A 204 11.84 -27.48 -3.04
C HIS A 204 11.03 -27.98 -1.84
N GLU A 205 11.08 -29.30 -1.63
CA GLU A 205 10.59 -29.88 -0.39
C GLU A 205 11.33 -29.32 0.83
N ASN A 206 10.60 -29.13 1.92
CA ASN A 206 11.13 -28.61 3.18
C ASN A 206 12.34 -29.39 3.71
N LYS A 207 12.46 -30.69 3.40
CA LYS A 207 13.60 -31.53 3.80
C LYS A 207 14.93 -31.04 3.23
N HIS A 208 14.92 -30.51 2.01
CA HIS A 208 16.12 -29.98 1.34
C HIS A 208 16.45 -28.56 1.81
N ILE A 209 15.41 -27.73 1.95
CA ILE A 209 15.54 -26.32 2.31
C ILE A 209 16.02 -26.16 3.77
N LEU A 210 15.48 -26.98 4.68
CA LEU A 210 15.76 -26.91 6.12
C LEU A 210 16.81 -27.94 6.59
N ALA A 211 17.55 -28.58 5.68
CA ALA A 211 18.50 -29.65 6.02
C ALA A 211 19.55 -29.24 7.07
N ASN A 212 20.01 -27.99 7.03
CA ASN A 212 21.04 -27.46 7.92
C ASN A 212 20.49 -26.67 9.13
N VAL A 213 19.16 -26.61 9.29
CA VAL A 213 18.51 -25.86 10.37
C VAL A 213 18.47 -26.72 11.64
N LYS A 214 19.36 -26.45 12.58
CA LYS A 214 19.48 -27.21 13.84
C LYS A 214 18.65 -26.65 14.99
N ILE A 215 18.38 -25.35 14.99
CA ILE A 215 17.71 -24.62 16.07
C ILE A 215 16.68 -23.69 15.42
N CYS A 216 15.45 -23.68 15.94
CA CYS A 216 14.41 -22.73 15.56
C CYS A 216 13.72 -22.14 16.80
N GLY A 217 13.02 -21.01 16.65
CA GLY A 217 12.27 -20.35 17.73
C GLY A 217 13.13 -19.42 18.60
N ALA A 218 12.93 -19.44 19.91
CA ALA A 218 13.50 -18.45 20.85
C ALA A 218 15.04 -18.46 20.95
N ALA A 219 15.71 -19.52 20.48
CA ALA A 219 17.16 -19.69 20.57
C ALA A 219 17.91 -19.25 19.29
N ILE A 220 17.22 -18.66 18.31
CA ILE A 220 17.84 -18.16 17.08
C ILE A 220 18.59 -16.84 17.33
N SER A 221 19.81 -16.72 16.81
CA SER A 221 20.51 -15.44 16.60
C SER A 221 20.63 -15.17 15.09
N GLY A 222 20.05 -14.06 14.61
CA GLY A 222 19.97 -13.70 13.19
C GLY A 222 18.59 -13.95 12.55
N ILE A 223 18.41 -13.57 11.28
CA ILE A 223 17.10 -13.68 10.59
C ILE A 223 16.82 -15.12 10.13
N ILE A 224 17.79 -15.80 9.50
CA ILE A 224 17.63 -17.20 9.02
C ILE A 224 18.96 -17.99 9.09
N PRO A 225 19.36 -18.54 10.26
CA PRO A 225 20.60 -19.31 10.35
C PRO A 225 20.46 -20.71 9.72
N GLY A 226 21.43 -21.10 8.89
CA GLY A 226 21.53 -22.47 8.36
C GLY A 226 20.49 -22.83 7.29
N PHE A 227 19.85 -21.83 6.67
CA PHE A 227 18.97 -22.06 5.52
C PHE A 227 19.79 -22.34 4.27
N ASN A 228 19.31 -23.26 3.43
CA ASN A 228 20.03 -23.63 2.22
C ASN A 228 19.97 -22.50 1.17
N SER A 229 21.08 -22.25 0.47
CA SER A 229 21.20 -21.17 -0.52
C SER A 229 20.42 -21.44 -1.82
N THR A 230 19.82 -22.62 -1.96
CA THR A 230 18.97 -23.01 -3.08
C THR A 230 17.59 -23.43 -2.59
N VAL A 231 16.56 -22.78 -3.12
CA VAL A 231 15.16 -22.91 -2.67
C VAL A 231 14.26 -23.33 -3.82
N LEU A 232 14.64 -23.05 -5.07
CA LEU A 232 13.87 -23.42 -6.25
C LEU A 232 14.33 -24.77 -6.82
N THR A 233 13.36 -25.62 -7.17
CA THR A 233 13.58 -26.90 -7.87
C THR A 233 13.89 -26.69 -9.35
N ASN A 234 13.13 -25.80 -9.96
CA ASN A 234 13.18 -25.48 -11.37
C ASN A 234 13.10 -23.97 -11.52
N LEU A 235 13.91 -23.42 -12.43
CA LEU A 235 13.85 -22.00 -12.73
C LEU A 235 12.49 -21.66 -13.37
N PRO A 236 11.74 -20.67 -12.83
CA PRO A 236 10.48 -20.26 -13.41
C PRO A 236 10.73 -19.66 -14.80
N ARG A 237 9.86 -20.01 -15.76
CA ARG A 237 9.94 -19.47 -17.11
C ARG A 237 9.74 -17.95 -17.08
N SER A 238 10.56 -17.21 -17.81
CA SER A 238 10.48 -15.75 -17.92
C SER A 238 9.09 -15.26 -18.36
N MET A 239 8.41 -15.98 -19.26
CA MET A 239 7.06 -15.66 -19.71
C MET A 239 6.02 -15.70 -18.57
N LEU A 240 6.16 -16.63 -17.63
CA LEU A 240 5.25 -16.74 -16.48
C LEU A 240 5.46 -15.56 -15.51
N LEU A 241 6.72 -15.18 -15.27
CA LEU A 241 7.07 -14.04 -14.44
C LEU A 241 6.49 -12.74 -14.99
N ILE A 242 6.70 -12.47 -16.28
CA ILE A 242 6.21 -11.28 -16.97
C ILE A 242 4.67 -11.24 -16.95
N GLN A 243 4.02 -12.38 -17.14
CA GLN A 243 2.55 -12.45 -17.08
C GLN A 243 2.04 -12.04 -15.69
N VAL A 244 2.66 -12.52 -14.61
CA VAL A 244 2.24 -12.21 -13.23
C VAL A 244 2.52 -10.74 -12.90
N GLU A 245 3.70 -10.23 -13.25
CA GLU A 245 4.03 -8.81 -13.10
C GLU A 245 3.08 -7.91 -13.89
N SER A 246 2.63 -8.33 -15.08
CA SER A 246 1.65 -7.59 -15.86
C SER A 246 0.25 -7.54 -15.26
N VAL A 247 -0.17 -8.63 -14.63
CA VAL A 247 -1.43 -8.66 -13.88
C VAL A 247 -1.33 -7.74 -12.66
N LEU A 248 -0.22 -7.80 -11.91
CA LEU A 248 0.03 -6.92 -10.77
C LEU A 248 0.07 -5.45 -11.17
N MET A 249 0.70 -5.14 -12.31
CA MET A 249 0.70 -3.80 -12.89
C MET A 249 -0.71 -3.32 -13.24
N GLY A 250 -1.52 -4.19 -13.85
CA GLY A 250 -2.93 -3.87 -14.15
C GLY A 250 -3.72 -3.50 -12.89
N PHE A 251 -3.52 -4.22 -11.79
CA PHE A 251 -4.12 -3.90 -10.50
C PHE A 251 -3.58 -2.59 -9.89
N ALA A 252 -2.29 -2.30 -10.02
CA ALA A 252 -1.71 -1.04 -9.58
C ALA A 252 -2.33 0.16 -10.32
N PHE A 253 -2.47 0.06 -11.65
CA PHE A 253 -3.16 1.08 -12.46
C PHE A 253 -4.64 1.21 -12.10
N LEU A 254 -5.33 0.10 -11.86
CA LEU A 254 -6.73 0.11 -11.42
C LEU A 254 -6.88 0.90 -10.11
N SER A 255 -5.99 0.69 -9.14
CA SER A 255 -6.02 1.44 -7.88
C SER A 255 -5.77 2.94 -8.08
N MET A 256 -4.82 3.29 -8.94
CA MET A 256 -4.56 4.69 -9.31
C MET A 256 -5.82 5.36 -9.91
N ILE A 257 -6.54 4.65 -10.77
CA ILE A 257 -7.82 5.13 -11.34
C ILE A 257 -8.89 5.27 -10.25
N ILE A 258 -8.97 4.32 -9.30
CA ILE A 258 -9.89 4.40 -8.15
C ILE A 258 -9.65 5.68 -7.35
N PHE A 259 -8.40 6.00 -7.02
CA PHE A 259 -8.07 7.24 -6.30
C PHE A 259 -8.38 8.51 -7.10
N LEU A 260 -8.23 8.47 -8.43
CA LEU A 260 -8.49 9.64 -9.27
C LEU A 260 -10.00 9.90 -9.46
N VAL A 261 -10.74 8.85 -9.81
CA VAL A 261 -12.16 8.92 -10.25
C VAL A 261 -13.13 8.83 -9.08
N LEU A 262 -12.88 7.93 -8.11
CA LEU A 262 -13.85 7.63 -7.05
C LEU A 262 -13.61 8.41 -5.76
N CYS A 263 -12.39 8.89 -5.49
CA CYS A 263 -12.17 9.78 -4.36
C CYS A 263 -12.55 11.22 -4.73
N GLY A 264 -13.65 11.72 -4.16
CA GLY A 264 -14.01 13.14 -4.23
C GLY A 264 -13.02 14.03 -3.45
N PRO A 265 -13.01 15.36 -3.73
CA PRO A 265 -12.16 16.29 -2.98
C PRO A 265 -12.57 16.30 -1.51
N ALA A 266 -11.61 16.02 -0.61
CA ALA A 266 -11.75 16.36 0.80
C ALA A 266 -11.53 17.86 0.93
N TYR A 267 -12.60 18.65 0.80
CA TYR A 267 -12.54 20.10 0.91
C TYR A 267 -11.90 20.51 2.24
N ARG A 268 -10.99 21.48 2.18
CA ARG A 268 -10.40 22.13 3.35
C ARG A 268 -11.39 23.22 3.79
N PRO A 269 -11.90 23.23 5.03
CA PRO A 269 -12.72 24.34 5.53
C PRO A 269 -11.83 25.54 5.98
N THR A 270 -10.75 25.81 5.25
CA THR A 270 -9.88 26.96 5.51
C THR A 270 -9.52 27.60 4.18
N GLU A 271 -10.55 27.99 3.43
CA GLU A 271 -10.68 29.28 2.77
C GLU A 271 -12.10 29.77 3.06
#